data_AF-A0A9Q3D960-F1
#
_entry.id   AF-A0A9Q3D960-F1
#
_cell.length_a   1.000
_cell.length_b   1.000
_cell.length_c   1.000
_cell.angle_alpha   90.00
_cell.angle_beta   90.00
_cell.angle_gamma   90.00
#
_symmetry.space_group_name_H-M   'P 1'
#
loop_
_entity.id
_entity.type
_entity.pdbx_description
1 polymer ?
#
loop_
_entity_poly.entity_id
_entity_poly.type
_entity_poly.pdbx_seq_one_letter_code
_entity_poly.pdbx_strand_id
1 'polypeptide(L)'
;MIRRFCAYGLELKDSYGFTHDWCTLIPALELAYKTSVHSSTGQTTAMLEKGWNPRLPADTVRKDLIEIHPTASSFKVMLDKVKHHAKKSMNDAFDYEKQSMNDAFDYAKQKWDKSHKVPDFKVRDLVLV
;
A
#
# COMPACT_ATOMS: atom_id res chain seq x y z
N MET A 1 3.79 -22.24 -6.85
CA MET A 1 5.19 -22.71 -7.03
C MET A 1 6.08 -21.49 -7.35
N ILE A 2 6.49 -20.74 -6.33
CA ILE A 2 7.39 -19.58 -6.45
C ILE A 2 8.65 -19.98 -5.67
N ARG A 3 9.65 -20.57 -6.33
CA ARG A 3 10.88 -21.04 -5.65
C ARG A 3 12.19 -20.63 -6.33
N ARG A 4 12.19 -19.76 -7.35
CA ARG A 4 13.41 -19.51 -8.14
C ARG A 4 13.66 -18.08 -8.63
N PHE A 5 13.27 -17.07 -7.85
CA PHE A 5 13.78 -15.71 -8.06
C PHE A 5 14.25 -15.12 -6.73
N CYS A 6 15.36 -15.64 -6.21
CA CYS A 6 16.16 -14.88 -5.25
C CYS A 6 17.10 -14.02 -6.10
N ALA A 7 16.77 -12.73 -6.24
CA ALA A 7 17.69 -11.76 -6.82
C ALA A 7 18.83 -11.57 -5.81
N TYR A 8 19.95 -12.25 -6.05
CA TYR A 8 21.20 -11.96 -5.35
C TYR A 8 21.59 -10.51 -5.68
N GLY A 9 21.58 -9.64 -4.66
CA GLY A 9 22.10 -8.27 -4.76
C GLY A 9 21.11 -7.13 -4.46
N LEU A 10 19.83 -7.40 -4.20
CA LEU A 10 18.88 -6.34 -3.78
C LEU A 10 18.84 -6.23 -2.25
N GLU A 11 19.66 -5.34 -1.69
CA GLU A 11 19.65 -5.01 -0.27
C GLU A 11 18.49 -4.06 0.04
N LEU A 12 17.36 -4.58 0.51
CA LEU A 12 16.33 -3.74 1.12
C LEU A 12 16.80 -3.33 2.51
N LYS A 13 17.22 -2.08 2.64
CA LYS A 13 17.54 -1.44 3.92
C LYS A 13 16.26 -0.83 4.49
N ASP A 14 15.92 -1.22 5.71
CA ASP A 14 14.87 -0.52 6.46
C ASP A 14 15.37 0.89 6.88
N SER A 15 14.46 1.77 7.28
CA SER A 15 14.75 3.14 7.77
C SER A 15 15.73 3.20 8.96
N TYR A 16 16.04 2.05 9.57
CA TYR A 16 17.00 1.86 10.66
C TYR A 16 18.35 1.25 10.20
N GLY A 17 18.57 1.05 8.90
CA GLY A 17 19.84 0.58 8.34
C GLY A 17 20.11 -0.92 8.42
N PHE A 18 19.13 -1.73 8.86
CA PHE A 18 19.22 -3.19 8.83
C PHE A 18 18.98 -3.71 7.41
N THR A 19 19.94 -4.48 6.89
CA THR A 19 19.80 -5.27 5.66
C THR A 19 19.05 -6.55 5.96
N HIS A 20 17.85 -6.69 5.40
CA HIS A 20 17.08 -7.92 5.52
C HIS A 20 17.37 -8.85 4.33
N ASP A 21 17.83 -10.06 4.60
CA ASP A 21 18.02 -11.10 3.57
C ASP A 21 16.66 -11.48 2.98
N TRP A 22 16.57 -11.54 1.65
CA TRP A 22 15.33 -11.87 0.94
C TRP A 22 14.75 -13.20 1.41
N CYS A 23 15.61 -14.17 1.72
CA CYS A 23 15.19 -15.48 2.22
C CYS A 23 14.40 -15.37 3.53
N THR A 24 14.73 -14.39 4.38
CA THR A 24 14.02 -14.13 5.64
C THR A 24 12.72 -13.35 5.44
N LEU A 25 12.64 -12.52 4.39
CA LEU A 25 11.46 -11.70 4.07
C LEU A 25 10.40 -12.46 3.27
N ILE A 26 10.77 -13.45 2.45
CA ILE A 26 9.83 -14.19 1.59
C ILE A 26 8.62 -14.74 2.36
N PRO A 27 8.77 -15.43 3.52
CA PRO A 27 7.62 -15.94 4.26
C PRO A 27 6.71 -14.82 4.78
N ALA A 28 7.30 -13.71 5.23
CA ALA A 28 6.55 -12.55 5.72
C ALA A 28 5.78 -11.86 4.58
N LEU A 29 6.40 -11.72 3.40
CA LEU A 29 5.80 -11.17 2.20
C LEU A 29 4.65 -12.06 1.69
N GLU A 30 4.86 -13.37 1.65
CA GLU A 30 3.83 -14.34 1.24
C GLU A 30 2.62 -14.26 2.16
N LEU A 31 2.84 -14.15 3.48
CA LEU A 31 1.77 -13.99 4.44
C LEU A 31 1.03 -12.66 4.25
N ALA A 32 1.76 -11.54 4.12
CA ALA A 32 1.18 -10.23 3.87
C ALA A 32 0.30 -10.24 2.61
N TYR A 33 0.83 -10.74 1.48
CA TYR A 33 0.10 -10.85 0.23
C TYR A 33 -1.18 -11.68 0.36
N LYS A 34 -1.11 -12.80 1.10
CA LYS A 34 -2.27 -13.68 1.33
C LYS A 34 -3.38 -13.04 2.15
N THR A 35 -3.01 -12.13 3.05
CA THR A 35 -3.93 -11.45 3.98
C THR A 35 -4.37 -10.07 3.51
N SER A 36 -3.79 -9.52 2.45
CA SER A 36 -4.18 -8.25 1.88
C SER A 36 -5.46 -8.36 1.05
N VAL A 37 -6.34 -7.37 1.21
CA VAL A 37 -7.59 -7.27 0.42
C VAL A 37 -7.24 -6.82 -0.99
N HIS A 38 -7.66 -7.60 -1.99
CA HIS A 38 -7.44 -7.25 -3.38
C HIS A 38 -8.51 -6.24 -3.87
N SER A 39 -8.10 -5.22 -4.63
CA SER A 39 -8.95 -4.09 -5.02
C SER A 39 -10.15 -4.49 -5.88
N SER A 40 -9.98 -5.43 -6.80
CA SER A 40 -11.06 -5.84 -7.72
C SER A 40 -12.08 -6.79 -7.10
N THR A 41 -11.67 -7.63 -6.15
CA THR A 41 -12.53 -8.67 -5.56
C THR A 41 -13.05 -8.29 -4.18
N GLY A 42 -12.43 -7.32 -3.51
CA GLY A 42 -12.79 -6.92 -2.15
C GLY A 42 -12.53 -8.00 -1.09
N GLN A 43 -11.87 -9.09 -1.48
CA GLN A 43 -11.55 -10.21 -0.59
C GLN A 43 -10.04 -10.48 -0.58
N THR A 44 -9.59 -11.13 0.48
CA THR A 44 -8.21 -11.60 0.60
C THR A 44 -8.01 -12.84 -0.28
N THR A 45 -6.79 -13.01 -0.82
CA THR A 45 -6.45 -14.17 -1.64
C THR A 45 -6.55 -15.47 -0.84
N ALA A 46 -6.20 -15.47 0.46
CA ALA A 46 -6.41 -16.64 1.33
C ALA A 46 -7.88 -17.04 1.49
N MET A 47 -8.80 -16.07 1.55
CA MET A 47 -10.25 -16.33 1.61
C MET A 47 -10.73 -16.98 0.31
N LEU A 48 -10.27 -16.50 -0.84
CA LEU A 48 -10.65 -17.06 -2.14
C LEU A 48 -10.05 -18.44 -2.40
N GLU A 49 -8.81 -18.68 -1.96
CA GLU A 49 -8.12 -19.96 -2.17
C GLU A 49 -8.60 -21.06 -1.21
N LYS A 50 -8.80 -20.72 0.07
CA LYS A 50 -8.98 -21.71 1.14
C LYS A 50 -10.31 -21.58 1.88
N GLY A 51 -11.06 -20.50 1.67
CA GLY A 51 -12.28 -20.19 2.41
C GLY A 51 -12.04 -19.70 3.84
N TRP A 52 -10.80 -19.44 4.24
CA TRP A 52 -10.47 -18.90 5.57
C TRP A 52 -9.19 -18.07 5.55
N ASN A 53 -9.14 -17.05 6.43
CA ASN A 53 -7.94 -16.24 6.61
C ASN A 53 -7.09 -16.76 7.78
N PRO A 54 -5.76 -16.88 7.61
CA PRO A 54 -4.87 -17.23 8.70
C PRO A 54 -4.90 -16.16 9.79
N ARG A 55 -5.01 -16.58 11.05
CA ARG A 55 -4.95 -15.68 12.20
C ARG A 55 -3.52 -15.19 12.38
N LEU A 56 -3.32 -13.88 12.38
CA LEU A 56 -2.02 -13.30 12.65
C LEU A 56 -1.75 -13.31 14.17
N PRO A 57 -0.47 -13.28 14.61
CA PRO A 57 -0.14 -13.14 16.03
C PRO A 57 -0.83 -11.93 16.69
N ALA A 58 -0.96 -10.82 15.94
CA ALA A 58 -1.69 -9.63 16.37
C ALA A 58 -3.20 -9.89 16.59
N ASP A 59 -3.81 -10.80 15.83
CA ASP A 59 -5.22 -11.19 16.00
C ASP A 59 -5.40 -12.18 17.17
N THR A 60 -4.31 -12.82 17.61
CA THR A 60 -4.31 -13.83 18.67
C THR A 60 -4.24 -13.18 20.06
N VAL A 61 -3.78 -11.93 20.14
CA VAL A 61 -3.84 -11.13 21.37
C VAL A 61 -5.31 -10.80 21.65
N ARG A 62 -5.99 -11.58 22.52
CA ARG A 62 -7.38 -11.26 22.89
C ARG A 62 -7.40 -9.85 23.47
N LYS A 63 -8.39 -9.05 23.07
CA LYS A 63 -8.57 -7.70 23.59
C LYS A 63 -8.86 -7.71 25.09
N ASP A 64 -9.46 -8.80 25.57
CA ASP A 64 -9.99 -8.98 26.92
C ASP A 64 -9.08 -9.81 27.85
N LEU A 65 -7.78 -9.94 27.57
CA LEU A 65 -6.88 -10.53 28.58
C LEU A 65 -6.84 -9.62 29.80
N ILE A 66 -7.22 -10.18 30.95
CA ILE A 66 -6.75 -9.69 32.26
C ILE A 66 -5.22 -9.62 32.16
N GLU A 67 -4.62 -8.51 32.56
CA GLU A 67 -3.17 -8.31 32.49
C GLU A 67 -2.46 -9.31 33.43
N ILE A 68 -2.18 -10.52 32.93
CA ILE A 68 -1.61 -11.60 33.75
C ILE A 68 -0.12 -11.34 34.00
N HIS A 69 0.56 -10.59 33.13
CA HIS A 69 2.00 -10.31 33.27
C HIS A 69 2.39 -8.93 32.72
N PRO A 70 3.12 -8.09 33.48
CA PRO A 70 3.46 -6.71 33.09
C PRO A 70 4.23 -6.62 31.76
N THR A 71 5.00 -7.65 31.42
CA THR A 71 5.72 -7.71 30.13
C THR A 71 4.80 -7.87 28.93
N ALA A 72 3.75 -8.68 29.02
CA ALA A 72 2.81 -8.89 27.91
C ALA A 72 1.98 -7.63 27.63
N SER A 73 1.57 -6.92 28.68
CA SER A 73 0.92 -5.61 28.56
C SER A 73 1.83 -4.57 27.90
N SER A 74 3.10 -4.50 28.30
CA SER A 74 4.06 -3.58 27.68
C SER A 74 4.26 -3.86 26.19
N PHE A 75 4.27 -5.14 25.80
CA PHE A 75 4.41 -5.55 24.40
C PHE A 75 3.17 -5.22 23.57
N LYS A 76 1.96 -5.37 24.13
CA LYS A 76 0.71 -4.93 23.49
C LYS A 76 0.73 -3.43 23.21
N VAL A 77 1.09 -2.62 24.20
CA VAL A 77 1.20 -1.16 24.03
C VAL A 77 2.21 -0.79 22.95
N MET A 78 3.35 -1.50 22.88
CA MET A 78 4.35 -1.31 21.83
C MET A 78 3.78 -1.66 20.45
N LEU A 79 3.11 -2.81 20.31
CA LEU A 79 2.48 -3.22 19.05
C LEU A 79 1.38 -2.26 18.59
N ASP A 80 0.56 -1.77 19.51
CA ASP A 80 -0.50 -0.80 19.19
C ASP A 80 0.09 0.53 18.70
N LYS A 81 1.18 1.00 19.30
CA LYS A 81 1.92 2.19 18.84
C LYS A 81 2.51 1.98 17.45
N VAL A 82 3.15 0.84 17.19
CA VAL A 82 3.73 0.50 15.88
C VAL A 82 2.63 0.43 14.82
N LYS A 83 1.49 -0.20 15.14
CA LYS A 83 0.34 -0.29 14.22
C LYS A 83 -0.25 1.09 13.92
N HIS A 84 -0.38 1.94 14.92
CA HIS A 84 -0.86 3.31 14.75
C HIS A 84 0.09 4.12 13.85
N HIS A 85 1.40 4.02 14.09
CA HIS A 85 2.41 4.69 13.28
C HIS A 85 2.41 4.19 11.84
N ALA A 86 2.39 2.88 11.62
CA ALA A 86 2.34 2.28 10.29
C ALA A 86 1.09 2.73 9.51
N LYS A 87 -0.07 2.76 10.17
CA LYS A 87 -1.32 3.26 9.56
C LYS A 87 -1.22 4.73 9.19
N LYS A 88 -0.63 5.55 10.06
CA LYS A 88 -0.42 6.97 9.80
C LYS A 88 0.52 7.18 8.61
N SER A 89 1.69 6.53 8.59
CA SER A 89 2.63 6.63 7.48
C SER A 89 2.04 6.18 6.14
N MET A 90 1.18 5.14 6.16
CA MET A 90 0.50 4.67 4.95
C MET A 90 -0.53 5.69 4.43
N ASN A 91 -1.26 6.33 5.34
CA ASN A 91 -2.18 7.42 4.98
C ASN A 91 -1.42 8.64 4.46
N ASP A 92 -0.36 9.06 5.15
CA ASP A 92 0.46 10.21 4.74
C ASP A 92 1.08 9.98 3.35
N ALA A 93 1.52 8.75 3.05
CA ALA A 93 2.02 8.38 1.73
C ALA A 93 0.93 8.42 0.65
N PHE A 94 -0.27 7.91 0.95
CA PHE A 94 -1.42 7.96 0.05
C PHE A 94 -1.87 9.39 -0.24
N ASP A 95 -1.88 10.25 0.78
CA ASP A 95 -2.24 11.66 0.64
C ASP A 95 -1.19 12.42 -0.19
N TYR A 96 0.10 12.14 0.00
CA TYR A 96 1.18 12.68 -0.83
C TYR A 96 1.06 12.28 -2.30
N GLU A 97 0.80 11.00 -2.57
CA GLU A 97 0.63 10.48 -3.93
C GLU A 97 -0.58 11.12 -4.62
N LYS A 98 -1.70 11.25 -3.88
CA LYS A 98 -2.91 11.92 -4.37
C LYS A 98 -2.67 13.40 -4.68
N GLN A 99 -1.91 14.09 -3.82
CA GLN A 99 -1.57 15.50 -4.04
C GLN A 99 -0.67 15.67 -5.27
N SER A 100 0.37 14.84 -5.40
CA SER A 100 1.26 14.86 -6.56
C SER A 100 0.52 14.58 -7.87
N MET A 101 -0.49 13.71 -7.85
CA MET A 101 -1.31 13.42 -9.02
C MET A 101 -2.16 14.63 -9.42
N ASN A 102 -2.78 15.31 -8.46
CA ASN A 102 -3.57 16.52 -8.71
C ASN A 102 -2.70 17.66 -9.27
N ASP A 103 -1.52 17.87 -8.71
CA ASP A 103 -0.58 18.90 -9.18
C ASP A 103 -0.15 18.65 -10.63
N ALA A 104 0.06 17.38 -11.00
CA ALA A 104 0.36 16.99 -12.38
C ALA A 104 -0.82 17.24 -13.33
N PHE A 105 -2.06 16.95 -12.91
CA PHE A 105 -3.26 17.27 -13.68
C PHE A 105 -3.44 18.77 -13.89
N ASP A 106 -3.25 19.58 -12.84
CA ASP A 106 -3.36 21.03 -12.92
C ASP A 106 -2.30 21.63 -13.84
N TYR A 107 -1.07 21.12 -13.79
CA TYR A 107 -0.01 21.52 -14.71
C TYR A 107 -0.37 21.20 -16.17
N ALA A 108 -0.87 19.99 -16.44
CA ALA A 108 -1.27 19.57 -17.77
C ALA A 108 -2.41 20.44 -18.32
N LYS A 109 -3.42 20.74 -17.47
CA LYS A 109 -4.53 21.63 -17.80
C LYS A 109 -4.06 23.04 -18.14
N GLN A 110 -3.22 23.65 -17.30
CA GLN A 110 -2.71 25.00 -17.55
C GLN A 110 -1.88 25.08 -18.84
N LYS A 111 -1.10 24.04 -19.15
CA LYS A 111 -0.35 23.96 -20.41
C LYS A 111 -1.28 23.87 -21.61
N TRP A 112 -2.31 23.02 -21.51
CA TRP A 112 -3.34 22.88 -22.55
C TRP A 112 -4.03 24.21 -22.80
N ASP A 113 -4.62 24.83 -21.76
CA ASP A 113 -5.35 26.09 -21.84
C ASP A 113 -4.51 27.23 -22.46
N LYS A 114 -3.20 27.28 -22.19
CA LYS A 114 -2.28 28.26 -22.79
C LYS A 114 -1.99 28.01 -24.28
N SER A 115 -1.91 26.74 -24.68
CA SER A 115 -1.62 26.34 -26.07
C SER A 115 -2.87 26.26 -26.94
N HIS A 116 -4.05 26.12 -26.32
CA HIS A 116 -5.31 25.91 -27.02
C HIS A 116 -5.79 27.20 -27.65
N LYS A 117 -5.75 27.26 -28.98
CA LYS A 117 -6.50 28.24 -29.76
C LYS A 117 -7.81 27.57 -30.18
N VAL A 118 -8.92 28.00 -29.58
CA VAL A 118 -10.24 27.63 -30.07
C VAL A 118 -10.40 28.26 -31.45
N PRO A 119 -10.62 27.49 -32.52
CA PRO A 119 -10.80 28.08 -33.83
C PRO A 119 -12.16 28.77 -33.89
N ASP A 120 -12.20 29.98 -34.44
CA ASP A 120 -13.43 30.73 -34.64
C ASP A 120 -14.07 30.24 -35.95
N PHE A 121 -14.99 29.28 -35.85
CA PHE A 121 -15.74 28.78 -37.00
C PHE A 121 -17.09 29.49 -37.07
N LYS A 122 -17.45 30.02 -38.24
CA LYS A 122 -18.82 30.52 -38.49
C LYS A 122 -19.64 29.45 -39.18
N VAL A 123 -20.93 29.37 -38.81
CA VAL A 123 -21.87 28.41 -39.40
C VAL A 123 -21.94 28.67 -40.91
N ARG A 124 -21.42 27.71 -41.71
CA ARG A 124 -21.30 27.60 -43.20
C ARG A 124 -19.87 27.43 -43.72
N ASP A 125 -18.85 27.49 -42.87
CA ASP A 125 -17.48 27.16 -43.31
C ASP A 125 -17.33 25.64 -43.56
N LEU A 126 -16.80 25.28 -44.73
CA LEU A 126 -16.56 23.90 -45.14
C LEU A 126 -15.28 23.40 -44.47
N VAL A 127 -15.42 22.77 -43.30
CA VAL A 127 -14.31 22.18 -42.55
C VAL A 127 -14.24 20.69 -42.87
N LEU A 128 -13.45 20.34 -43.90
CA LEU A 128 -13.03 18.97 -44.17
C LEU A 128 -11.53 18.95 -44.47
N VAL A 129 -10.77 18.36 -43.55
CA VAL A 129 -9.63 17.47 -43.83
C VAL A 129 -9.72 16.32 -42.84
#